data_AF-X0VDB9-F1
#
_entry.id   AF-X0VDB9-F1
#
_cell.length_a   1.000
_cell.length_b   1.000
_cell.length_c   1.000
_cell.angle_alpha   90.00
_cell.angle_beta   90.00
_cell.angle_gamma   90.00
#
_symmetry.space_group_name_H-M   'P 1'
#
loop_
_entity.id
_entity.type
_entity.pdbx_description
1 polymer ?
#
loop_
_entity_poly.entity_id
_entity_poly.type
_entity_poly.pdbx_seq_one_letter_code
_entity_poly.pdbx_strand_id
1 'polypeptide(L)'
;MSTYLYIILAYLIVLTGFNFYRARRVKSQEDFMVAGRKLKTSVMVFTLICTWIGSGTFIAGAEFASKAGFSALWLAAGAWVGIIIIYFLAGKIQTFGQYTIGDILEVRYGPVARLFGAIALIISFTVIVSYQFVAG
;
A
#
# COMPACT_ATOMS: atom_id res chain seq x y z
N MET A 1 -8.82 19.82 -25.32
CA MET A 1 -8.38 20.32 -24.00
C MET A 1 -9.52 20.30 -22.97
N SER A 2 -10.68 20.87 -23.29
CA SER A 2 -11.87 20.90 -22.43
C SER A 2 -12.37 19.51 -22.00
N THR A 3 -12.45 18.54 -22.92
CA THR A 3 -12.96 17.18 -22.61
C THR A 3 -12.14 16.43 -21.56
N TYR A 4 -10.80 16.51 -21.62
CA TYR A 4 -9.92 15.87 -20.64
C TYR A 4 -10.09 16.47 -19.24
N LEU A 5 -10.21 17.79 -19.16
CA LEU A 5 -10.46 18.49 -17.89
C LEU A 5 -11.78 18.00 -17.27
N TYR A 6 -12.85 17.90 -18.05
CA TYR A 6 -14.14 17.42 -17.55
C TYR A 6 -14.07 15.98 -17.06
N ILE A 7 -13.34 15.09 -17.75
CA ILE A 7 -13.16 13.69 -17.33
C ILE A 7 -12.40 13.63 -15.99
N ILE A 8 -11.32 14.38 -15.85
CA ILE A 8 -10.52 14.42 -14.62
C ILE A 8 -11.35 14.96 -13.45
N LEU A 9 -12.07 16.07 -13.66
CA LEU A 9 -12.92 16.65 -12.63
C LEU A 9 -14.04 15.70 -12.22
N ALA A 10 -14.71 15.05 -13.18
CA ALA A 10 -15.76 14.07 -12.89
C ALA A 10 -15.20 12.89 -12.07
N TYR A 11 -14.03 12.37 -12.43
CA TYR A 11 -13.35 11.30 -11.68
C TYR A 11 -13.06 11.72 -10.23
N LEU A 12 -12.47 12.90 -10.03
CA LEU A 12 -12.15 13.42 -8.68
C LEU A 12 -13.41 13.63 -7.84
N ILE A 13 -14.49 14.15 -8.44
CA ILE A 13 -15.77 14.36 -7.74
C ILE A 13 -16.39 13.03 -7.32
N VAL A 14 -16.44 12.04 -8.22
CA VAL A 14 -16.98 10.71 -7.92
C VAL A 14 -16.18 10.05 -6.79
N LEU A 15 -14.85 10.09 -6.88
CA LEU A 15 -13.97 9.48 -5.89
C LEU A 15 -14.09 10.17 -4.52
N THR A 16 -14.13 11.51 -4.51
CA THR A 16 -14.30 12.30 -3.28
C THR A 16 -15.67 12.05 -2.65
N GLY A 17 -16.75 12.08 -3.44
CA GLY A 17 -18.10 11.82 -2.98
C GLY A 17 -18.27 10.42 -2.40
N PHE A 18 -17.70 9.40 -3.07
CA PHE A 18 -17.69 8.03 -2.58
C PHE A 18 -16.91 7.89 -1.27
N ASN A 19 -15.73 8.49 -1.17
CA ASN A 19 -14.93 8.47 0.06
C ASN A 19 -15.66 9.17 1.21
N PHE A 20 -16.29 10.31 0.97
CA PHE A 20 -17.05 11.02 1.99
C PHE A 20 -18.26 10.21 2.47
N TYR A 21 -18.97 9.56 1.56
CA TYR A 21 -20.05 8.64 1.89
C TYR A 21 -19.56 7.47 2.77
N ARG A 22 -18.42 6.87 2.43
CA ARG A 22 -17.83 5.77 3.23
C ARG A 22 -17.26 6.25 4.56
N ALA A 23 -16.66 7.44 4.62
CA ALA A 23 -16.11 8.01 5.84
C ALA A 23 -17.18 8.15 6.93
N ARG A 24 -18.42 8.50 6.55
CA ARG A 24 -19.56 8.55 7.49
C ARG A 24 -19.94 7.20 8.11
N ARG A 25 -19.49 6.08 7.54
CA ARG A 25 -19.74 4.73 8.07
C ARG A 25 -18.65 4.23 9.00
N VAL A 26 -17.50 4.91 9.08
CA VAL A 26 -16.40 4.57 9.98
C VAL A 26 -16.75 5.11 11.37
N LYS A 27 -16.95 4.22 12.35
CA LYS A 27 -17.32 4.61 13.71
C LYS A 27 -16.28 4.27 14.76
N SER A 28 -15.35 3.36 14.44
CA SER A 28 -14.32 2.88 15.36
C SER A 28 -12.94 2.87 14.72
N GLN A 29 -11.91 2.80 15.55
CA GLN A 29 -10.53 2.65 15.08
C GLN A 29 -10.35 1.33 14.32
N GLU A 30 -11.04 0.27 14.70
CA GLU A 30 -10.99 -1.01 13.99
C GLU A 30 -11.62 -0.92 12.59
N ASP A 31 -12.72 -0.18 12.46
CA ASP A 31 -13.33 0.12 11.15
C ASP A 31 -12.41 0.98 10.27
N PHE A 32 -11.60 1.85 10.87
CA PHE A 32 -10.66 2.71 10.15
C PHE A 32 -9.39 1.95 9.72
N MET A 33 -8.77 1.21 10.65
CA MET A 33 -7.46 0.58 10.44
C MET A 33 -7.56 -0.74 9.67
N VAL A 34 -8.61 -1.53 9.90
CA VAL A 34 -8.73 -2.89 9.32
C VAL A 34 -10.09 -3.15 8.66
N ALA A 35 -10.90 -2.11 8.45
CA ALA A 35 -12.25 -2.21 7.90
C ALA A 35 -13.12 -3.24 8.64
N GLY A 36 -12.94 -3.34 9.97
CA GLY A 36 -13.65 -4.28 10.84
C GLY A 36 -13.42 -5.75 10.48
N ARG A 37 -12.34 -6.08 9.75
CA ARG A 37 -11.99 -7.44 9.28
C ARG A 37 -13.09 -8.12 8.44
N LYS A 38 -13.98 -7.33 7.84
CA LYS A 38 -15.13 -7.81 7.04
C LYS A 38 -14.87 -7.82 5.52
N LEU A 39 -13.67 -7.41 5.09
CA LEU A 39 -13.35 -7.35 3.66
C LEU A 39 -13.20 -8.75 3.08
N LYS A 40 -13.83 -8.97 1.92
CA LYS A 40 -13.63 -10.20 1.14
C LYS A 40 -12.17 -10.30 0.68
N THR A 41 -11.64 -11.51 0.62
CA THR A 41 -10.24 -11.76 0.20
C THR A 41 -9.92 -11.15 -1.16
N SER A 42 -10.85 -11.20 -2.12
CA SER A 42 -10.66 -10.57 -3.42
C SER A 42 -10.40 -9.07 -3.33
N VAL A 43 -11.17 -8.36 -2.49
CA VAL A 43 -11.00 -6.92 -2.28
C VAL A 43 -9.64 -6.63 -1.65
N MET A 44 -9.21 -7.44 -0.68
CA MET A 44 -7.89 -7.29 -0.04
C MET A 44 -6.74 -7.47 -1.04
N VAL A 45 -6.84 -8.47 -1.92
CA VAL A 45 -5.84 -8.69 -2.98
C VAL A 45 -5.79 -7.50 -3.94
N PHE A 46 -6.94 -6.99 -4.38
CA PHE A 46 -6.97 -5.79 -5.23
C PHE A 46 -6.37 -4.57 -4.55
N THR A 47 -6.68 -4.33 -3.27
CA THR A 47 -6.07 -3.21 -2.54
C THR A 47 -4.56 -3.36 -2.44
N LEU A 48 -4.06 -4.59 -2.21
CA LEU A 48 -2.62 -4.84 -2.15
C LEU A 48 -1.94 -4.54 -3.50
N ILE A 49 -2.53 -5.00 -4.61
CA ILE A 49 -2.03 -4.71 -5.96
C ILE A 49 -2.06 -3.21 -6.23
N CYS A 50 -3.14 -2.51 -5.89
CA CYS A 50 -3.26 -1.06 -6.05
C CYS A 50 -2.25 -0.27 -5.19
N THR A 51 -1.89 -0.75 -3.99
CA THR A 51 -0.83 -0.13 -3.18
C THR A 51 0.54 -0.29 -3.82
N TRP A 52 0.74 -1.37 -4.57
CA TRP A 52 2.03 -1.71 -5.16
C TRP A 52 2.27 -1.01 -6.51
N ILE A 53 1.21 -0.80 -7.28
CA ILE A 53 1.26 -0.10 -8.56
C ILE A 53 1.04 1.40 -8.33
N GLY A 54 2.09 2.20 -8.53
CA GLY A 54 1.97 3.66 -8.61
C GLY A 54 2.74 4.24 -9.80
N SER A 55 2.77 5.57 -9.91
CA SER A 55 3.34 6.31 -11.05
C SER A 55 4.77 5.89 -11.37
N GLY A 56 5.65 5.81 -10.37
CA GLY A 56 7.04 5.45 -10.56
C GLY A 56 7.24 4.02 -10.99
N THR A 57 6.56 3.06 -10.35
CA THR A 57 6.60 1.65 -10.79
C THR A 57 6.05 1.48 -12.21
N PHE A 58 5.00 2.23 -12.56
CA PHE A 58 4.37 2.14 -13.88
C PHE A 58 5.27 2.71 -14.97
N ILE A 59 5.80 3.93 -14.78
CA ILE A 59 6.63 4.63 -15.77
C ILE A 59 8.02 4.00 -15.85
N ALA A 60 8.70 3.82 -14.72
CA ALA A 60 10.04 3.21 -14.70
C ALA A 60 9.97 1.73 -15.11
N GLY A 61 8.93 0.99 -14.69
CA GLY A 61 8.73 -0.39 -15.10
C GLY A 61 8.51 -0.53 -16.61
N ALA A 62 7.73 0.36 -17.22
CA ALA A 62 7.53 0.38 -18.66
C ALA A 62 8.82 0.74 -19.42
N GLU A 63 9.57 1.73 -18.94
CA GLU A 63 10.86 2.11 -19.53
C GLU A 63 11.85 0.93 -19.48
N PHE A 64 12.02 0.29 -18.32
CA PHE A 64 12.90 -0.87 -18.17
C PHE A 64 12.44 -2.06 -19.02
N ALA A 65 11.13 -2.33 -19.09
CA ALA A 65 10.60 -3.39 -19.93
C ALA A 65 10.83 -3.13 -21.42
N SER A 66 10.75 -1.86 -21.87
CA SER A 66 11.07 -1.52 -23.27
C SER A 66 12.53 -1.74 -23.63
N LYS A 67 13.46 -1.51 -22.68
CA LYS A 67 14.91 -1.68 -22.89
C LYS A 67 15.37 -3.14 -22.73
N ALA A 68 14.84 -3.84 -21.73
CA ALA A 68 15.34 -5.15 -21.30
C ALA A 68 14.38 -6.31 -21.60
N GLY A 69 13.17 -6.03 -22.12
CA GLY A 69 12.16 -7.03 -22.41
C GLY A 69 11.70 -7.78 -21.16
N PHE A 70 11.43 -9.08 -21.30
CA PHE A 70 10.97 -9.94 -20.20
C PHE A 70 11.94 -10.04 -19.02
N SER A 71 13.24 -9.74 -19.22
CA SER A 71 14.21 -9.75 -18.12
C SER A 71 13.92 -8.67 -17.06
N ALA A 72 13.17 -7.61 -17.40
CA ALA A 72 12.73 -6.60 -16.45
C ALA A 72 11.86 -7.15 -15.31
N LEU A 73 11.20 -8.32 -15.50
CA LEU A 73 10.45 -8.99 -14.45
C LEU A 73 11.33 -9.39 -13.26
N TRP A 74 12.64 -9.57 -13.48
CA TRP A 74 13.58 -9.91 -12.42
C TRP A 74 13.78 -8.78 -11.41
N LEU A 75 13.49 -7.53 -11.80
CA LEU A 75 13.52 -6.39 -10.88
C LEU A 75 12.49 -6.55 -9.74
N ALA A 76 11.38 -7.25 -10.01
CA ALA A 76 10.37 -7.59 -9.01
C ALA A 76 10.65 -8.93 -8.28
N ALA A 77 11.68 -9.69 -8.65
CA ALA A 77 11.97 -11.03 -8.11
C ALA A 77 11.95 -11.07 -6.57
N GLY A 78 12.62 -10.11 -5.93
CA GLY A 78 12.66 -10.02 -4.47
C GLY A 78 11.28 -9.86 -3.83
N ALA A 79 10.35 -9.17 -4.50
CA ALA A 79 9.00 -9.01 -4.01
C ALA A 79 8.15 -10.27 -4.18
N TRP A 80 8.30 -10.99 -5.29
CA TRP A 80 7.64 -12.30 -5.47
C TRP A 80 8.05 -13.26 -4.35
N VAL A 81 9.34 -13.33 -4.04
CA VAL A 81 9.87 -14.14 -2.93
C VAL A 81 9.33 -13.63 -1.58
N GLY A 82 9.32 -12.31 -1.37
CA GLY A 82 8.77 -11.70 -0.17
C GLY A 82 7.30 -12.04 0.08
N ILE A 83 6.46 -12.01 -0.96
CA ILE A 83 5.04 -12.39 -0.87
C ILE A 83 4.90 -13.87 -0.47
N ILE A 84 5.69 -14.77 -1.06
CA ILE A 84 5.67 -16.19 -0.72
C ILE A 84 6.02 -16.39 0.75
N ILE A 85 7.08 -15.74 1.24
CA ILE A 85 7.48 -15.82 2.66
C ILE A 85 6.37 -15.26 3.56
N ILE A 86 5.84 -14.09 3.24
CA ILE A 86 4.77 -13.45 4.02
C ILE A 86 3.52 -14.33 4.03
N TYR A 87 3.18 -15.03 2.95
CA TYR A 87 2.04 -15.94 2.90
C TYR A 87 2.13 -17.02 3.99
N PHE A 88 3.30 -17.63 4.19
CA PHE A 88 3.50 -18.61 5.26
C PHE A 88 3.49 -17.99 6.66
N LEU A 89 3.96 -16.74 6.79
CA LEU A 89 3.98 -16.03 8.07
C LEU A 89 2.65 -15.34 8.43
N ALA A 90 1.78 -15.10 7.45
CA ALA A 90 0.58 -14.28 7.60
C ALA A 90 -0.33 -14.81 8.70
N GLY A 91 -0.53 -16.12 8.77
CA GLY A 91 -1.33 -16.75 9.82
C GLY A 91 -0.80 -16.45 11.22
N LYS A 92 0.52 -16.51 11.41
CA LYS A 92 1.18 -16.21 12.69
C LYS A 92 1.18 -14.71 13.01
N ILE A 93 1.28 -13.85 12.01
CA ILE A 93 1.23 -12.40 12.21
C ILE A 93 -0.18 -11.97 12.64
N GLN A 94 -1.21 -12.58 12.04
CA GLN A 94 -2.61 -12.27 12.34
C GLN A 94 -3.03 -12.63 13.78
N THR A 95 -2.35 -13.58 14.44
CA THR A 95 -2.67 -13.93 15.84
C THR A 95 -2.28 -12.86 16.86
N PHE A 96 -1.36 -11.94 16.51
CA PHE A 96 -0.95 -10.86 17.42
C PHE A 96 -2.05 -9.82 17.64
N GLY A 97 -3.05 -9.75 16.77
CA GLY A 97 -4.23 -8.88 16.93
C GLY A 97 -3.94 -7.38 16.90
N GLN A 98 -2.69 -6.98 16.62
CA GLN A 98 -2.25 -5.60 16.58
C GLN A 98 -2.58 -4.91 15.24
N TYR A 99 -2.64 -3.58 15.24
CA TYR A 99 -3.00 -2.79 14.06
C TYR A 99 -1.80 -2.45 13.18
N THR A 100 -0.61 -2.31 13.78
CA THR A 100 0.61 -1.90 13.06
C THR A 100 1.77 -2.85 13.33
N ILE A 101 2.75 -2.85 12.42
CA ILE A 101 4.00 -3.58 12.62
C ILE A 101 4.76 -3.02 13.84
N GLY A 102 4.67 -1.72 14.09
CA GLY A 102 5.27 -1.08 15.26
C GLY A 102 4.72 -1.61 16.59
N ASP A 103 3.41 -1.87 16.66
CA ASP A 103 2.78 -2.47 17.84
C ASP A 103 3.29 -3.92 18.05
N ILE A 104 3.49 -4.69 16.98
CA ILE A 104 4.07 -6.04 17.06
C ILE A 104 5.51 -5.99 17.57
N LEU A 105 6.30 -5.00 17.12
CA LEU A 105 7.66 -4.78 17.60
C LEU A 105 7.67 -4.39 19.08
N GLU A 106 6.72 -3.57 19.52
CA GLU A 106 6.59 -3.17 20.92
C GLU A 106 6.33 -4.38 21.83
N VAL A 107 5.36 -5.23 21.46
CA VAL A 107 5.01 -6.43 22.24
C VAL A 107 6.20 -7.38 22.36
N ARG A 108 7.07 -7.45 21.35
CA ARG A 108 8.17 -8.41 21.32
C ARG A 108 9.51 -7.88 21.84
N TYR A 109 9.78 -6.58 21.66
CA TYR A 109 11.09 -5.97 21.91
C TYR A 109 11.03 -4.69 22.77
N GLY A 110 9.83 -4.26 23.17
CA GLY A 110 9.60 -3.08 24.00
C GLY A 110 9.43 -1.77 23.23
N PRO A 111 9.15 -0.66 23.95
CA PRO A 111 8.74 0.62 23.36
C PRO A 111 9.84 1.29 22.53
N VAL A 112 11.11 1.02 22.82
CA VAL A 112 12.24 1.54 22.05
C VAL A 112 12.23 1.00 20.61
N ALA A 113 11.89 -0.28 20.43
CA ALA A 113 11.80 -0.89 19.10
C ALA A 113 10.67 -0.30 18.26
N ARG A 114 9.54 0.10 18.89
CA ARG A 114 8.46 0.83 18.24
C ARG A 114 8.94 2.16 17.68
N LEU A 115 9.71 2.92 18.46
CA LEU A 115 10.23 4.23 18.05
C LEU A 115 11.15 4.09 16.83
N PHE A 116 12.10 3.14 16.87
CA PHE A 116 12.96 2.87 15.72
C PHE A 116 12.16 2.43 14.49
N GLY A 117 11.17 1.55 14.67
CA GLY A 117 10.27 1.12 13.59
C GLY A 117 9.49 2.29 12.99
N ALA A 118 8.97 3.20 13.81
CA ALA A 118 8.25 4.38 13.35
C ALA A 118 9.16 5.34 12.56
N ILE A 119 10.37 5.60 13.04
CA ILE A 119 11.34 6.45 12.33
C ILE A 119 11.71 5.81 10.98
N ALA A 120 12.01 4.51 10.96
CA ALA A 120 12.34 3.79 9.74
C ALA A 120 11.18 3.83 8.72
N LEU A 121 9.94 3.66 9.20
CA LEU A 121 8.74 3.79 8.36
C LEU A 121 8.61 5.20 7.77
N ILE A 122 8.75 6.25 8.57
CA ILE A 122 8.65 7.64 8.10
C ILE A 122 9.69 7.91 7.01
N ILE A 123 10.94 7.50 7.22
CA ILE A 123 12.01 7.66 6.23
C ILE A 123 11.68 6.88 4.95
N SER A 124 11.30 5.60 5.09
CA SER A 124 10.97 4.74 3.95
C SER A 124 9.81 5.31 3.11
N PHE A 125 8.71 5.72 3.74
CA PHE A 125 7.58 6.32 3.05
C PHE A 125 7.93 7.66 2.41
N THR A 126 8.77 8.48 3.04
CA THR A 126 9.24 9.74 2.45
C THR A 126 10.05 9.51 1.18
N VAL A 127 10.93 8.51 1.17
CA VAL A 127 11.71 8.12 -0.01
C VAL A 127 10.78 7.61 -1.11
N ILE A 128 9.83 6.74 -0.77
CA ILE A 128 8.86 6.20 -1.74
C ILE A 128 8.05 7.34 -2.37
N VAL A 129 7.49 8.24 -1.55
CA VAL A 129 6.69 9.37 -2.05
C VAL A 129 7.52 10.28 -2.95
N SER A 130 8.75 10.61 -2.55
CA SER A 130 9.68 11.41 -3.37
C SER A 130 9.94 10.77 -4.73
N TYR A 131 10.17 9.45 -4.77
CA TYR A 131 10.35 8.70 -6.02
C TYR A 131 9.11 8.77 -6.93
N GLN A 132 7.90 8.67 -6.37
CA GLN A 132 6.66 8.74 -7.13
C GLN A 132 6.41 10.12 -7.75
N PHE A 133 6.85 11.20 -7.08
CA PHE A 133 6.76 12.57 -7.58
C PHE A 133 7.79 12.88 -8.67
N VAL A 134 8.99 12.31 -8.59
CA VAL A 134 10.03 12.51 -9.62
C VAL A 134 9.68 11.74 -10.90
N ALA A 135 9.05 10.58 -10.76
CA ALA A 135 8.72 9.73 -11.89
C ALA A 135 7.40 10.08 -12.59
N GLY A 136 6.47 10.79 -11.93
CA GLY A 136 5.20 11.24 -12.50
C GLY A 136 5.30 12.64 -13.10
#